data_AF-A0A0F9DSF6-F1
#
_entry.id   AF-A0A0F9DSF6-F1
#
_cell.length_a   1.000
_cell.length_b   1.000
_cell.length_c   1.000
_cell.angle_alpha   90.00
_cell.angle_beta   90.00
_cell.angle_gamma   90.00
#
_symmetry.space_group_name_H-M   'P 1'
#
loop_
_entity.id
_entity.type
_entity.pdbx_description
1 polymer ?
#
loop_
_entity_poly.entity_id
_entity_poly.type
_entity_poly.pdbx_seq_one_letter_code
_entity_poly.pdbx_strand_id
1 'polypeptide(L)'
;MIKAYDGVAITEELTTTKTVTAADSGTHYILNSATAFVTTLPALGDGLEFWFHAGATQVTGGNHTIVTAASGNVIEGSIASREDAAGVVACVAAADTISFIADTMLQGDHAHVVCDGTDWYLDGLTFVQDGMTTTQAS
;
A
#
# COMPACT_ATOMS: atom_id res chain seq x y z
N MET A 1 1.65 6.43 14.18
CA MET A 1 2.86 6.91 14.89
C MET A 1 4.07 6.24 14.26
N ILE A 2 5.03 6.99 13.75
CA ILE A 2 6.28 6.41 13.23
C ILE A 2 7.01 5.70 14.38
N LYS A 3 7.30 4.41 14.21
CA LYS A 3 8.09 3.64 15.17
C LYS A 3 9.48 4.28 15.29
N ALA A 4 9.85 4.71 16.50
CA ALA A 4 11.18 5.26 16.72
C ALA A 4 12.23 4.20 16.38
N TYR A 5 13.28 4.59 15.66
CA TYR A 5 14.38 3.69 15.35
C TYR A 5 15.09 3.27 16.64
N ASP A 6 14.95 1.99 17.01
CA ASP A 6 15.49 1.37 18.22
C ASP A 6 16.76 0.54 17.94
N GLY A 7 17.32 0.68 16.74
CA GLY A 7 18.45 -0.13 16.25
C GLY A 7 18.03 -1.36 15.45
N VAL A 8 16.74 -1.70 15.40
CA VAL A 8 16.20 -2.72 14.49
C VAL A 8 15.78 -2.04 13.18
N ALA A 9 16.10 -2.67 12.05
CA ALA A 9 15.66 -2.19 10.75
C ALA A 9 14.13 -2.20 10.69
N ILE A 10 13.53 -1.04 10.43
CA ILE A 10 12.08 -0.87 10.26
C ILE A 10 11.66 -1.07 8.79
N THR A 11 12.53 -1.68 7.98
CA THR A 11 12.34 -1.87 6.54
C THR A 11 12.49 -3.34 6.20
N GLU A 12 11.57 -3.86 5.39
CA GLU A 12 11.59 -5.24 4.91
C GLU A 12 11.34 -5.28 3.39
N GLU A 13 12.14 -6.06 2.67
CA GLU A 13 11.95 -6.27 1.24
C GLU A 13 11.03 -7.46 1.00
N LEU A 14 9.94 -7.25 0.24
CA LEU A 14 8.98 -8.27 -0.13
C LEU A 14 9.18 -8.66 -1.61
N THR A 15 9.44 -9.94 -1.84
CA THR A 15 9.57 -10.52 -3.19
C THR A 15 8.47 -11.52 -3.52
N THR A 16 7.60 -11.81 -2.54
CA THR A 16 6.56 -12.85 -2.55
C THR A 16 5.41 -12.43 -1.62
N THR A 17 4.27 -13.13 -1.74
CA THR A 17 3.10 -12.95 -0.87
C THR A 17 3.45 -12.94 0.62
N LYS A 18 2.83 -12.01 1.36
CA LYS A 18 2.98 -11.87 2.81
C LYS A 18 1.63 -11.55 3.46
N THR A 19 1.38 -12.11 4.63
CA THR A 19 0.36 -11.58 5.55
C THR A 19 1.08 -10.79 6.62
N VAL A 20 0.82 -9.49 6.69
CA VAL A 20 1.39 -8.62 7.73
C VAL A 20 0.56 -8.75 9.00
N THR A 21 1.22 -8.63 10.15
CA THR A 21 0.59 -8.77 11.46
C THR A 21 0.58 -7.43 12.19
N ALA A 22 -0.25 -7.32 13.23
CA ALA A 22 -0.27 -6.13 14.08
C ALA A 22 1.10 -5.83 14.74
N ALA A 23 1.91 -6.87 14.98
CA ALA A 23 3.26 -6.71 15.54
C ALA A 23 4.24 -6.03 14.56
N ASP A 24 3.92 -6.05 13.27
CA ASP A 24 4.72 -5.43 12.23
C ASP A 24 4.37 -3.94 12.03
N SER A 25 3.44 -3.39 12.82
CA SER A 25 3.05 -1.97 12.72
C SER A 25 4.26 -1.03 12.83
N GLY A 26 4.28 -0.04 11.94
CA GLY A 26 5.38 0.91 11.74
C GLY A 26 6.46 0.43 10.76
N THR A 27 6.29 -0.73 10.12
CA THR A 27 7.25 -1.26 9.14
C THR A 27 7.03 -0.64 7.75
N HIS A 28 8.15 -0.38 7.06
CA HIS A 28 8.22 0.00 5.66
C HIS A 28 8.53 -1.23 4.79
N TYR A 29 7.55 -1.65 4.00
CA TYR A 29 7.70 -2.74 3.06
C TYR A 29 8.12 -2.20 1.69
N ILE A 30 9.17 -2.80 1.11
CA ILE A 30 9.62 -2.49 -0.25
C ILE A 30 9.17 -3.64 -1.16
N LEU A 31 8.22 -3.35 -2.06
CA LEU A 31 7.69 -4.31 -3.03
C LEU A 31 8.69 -4.43 -4.20
N ASN A 32 9.51 -5.47 -4.21
CA ASN A 32 10.66 -5.57 -5.11
C ASN A 32 10.67 -6.90 -5.88
N SER A 33 9.67 -7.14 -6.71
CA SER A 33 9.57 -8.38 -7.50
C SER A 33 9.09 -8.12 -8.92
N ALA A 34 9.63 -8.89 -9.88
CA ALA A 34 9.14 -8.88 -11.25
C ALA A 34 7.82 -9.66 -11.41
N THR A 35 7.43 -10.44 -10.40
CA THR A 35 6.20 -11.24 -10.39
C THR A 35 5.20 -10.64 -9.42
N ALA A 36 3.96 -10.47 -9.87
CA ALA A 36 2.85 -9.99 -9.06
C ALA A 36 2.64 -10.86 -7.81
N PHE A 37 2.31 -10.22 -6.68
CA PHE A 37 2.02 -10.91 -5.43
C PHE A 37 1.06 -10.08 -4.57
N VAL A 38 0.49 -10.74 -3.56
CA VAL A 38 -0.50 -10.14 -2.66
C VAL A 38 0.09 -9.96 -1.26
N THR A 39 -0.13 -8.79 -0.67
CA THR A 39 0.14 -8.53 0.75
C THR A 39 -1.18 -8.33 1.49
N THR A 40 -1.45 -9.14 2.51
CA THR A 40 -2.70 -9.04 3.29
C THR A 40 -2.46 -8.25 4.56
N LEU A 41 -3.23 -7.17 4.77
CA LEU A 41 -3.25 -6.38 5.99
C LEU A 41 -3.77 -7.22 7.18
N PRO A 42 -3.40 -6.88 8.44
CA PRO A 42 -3.97 -7.55 9.59
C PRO A 42 -5.46 -7.20 9.74
N ALA A 43 -6.12 -7.88 10.69
CA ALA A 43 -7.42 -7.41 11.16
C ALA A 43 -7.31 -5.96 11.67
N LEU A 44 -8.42 -5.22 11.56
CA LEU A 44 -8.52 -3.84 12.03
C LEU A 44 -8.09 -3.73 13.49
N GLY A 45 -7.30 -2.69 13.78
CA GLY A 45 -6.78 -2.42 15.11
C GLY A 45 -6.35 -0.97 15.22
N ASP A 46 -6.72 -0.33 16.31
CA ASP A 46 -6.40 1.09 16.55
C ASP A 46 -4.89 1.32 16.59
N GLY A 47 -4.43 2.35 15.87
CA GLY A 47 -3.04 2.78 15.82
C GLY A 47 -2.12 1.95 14.94
N LEU A 48 -2.64 0.99 14.16
CA LEU A 48 -1.84 0.26 13.18
C LEU A 48 -1.42 1.19 12.03
N GLU A 49 -0.16 1.10 11.60
CA GLU A 49 0.40 1.92 10.52
C GLU A 49 1.34 1.06 9.65
N PHE A 50 1.22 1.18 8.33
CA PHE A 50 2.10 0.47 7.40
C PHE A 50 2.44 1.36 6.20
N TRP A 51 3.66 1.19 5.72
CA TRP A 51 4.12 1.82 4.50
C TRP A 51 4.47 0.74 3.46
N PHE A 52 3.95 0.87 2.25
CA PHE A 52 4.31 0.03 1.11
C PHE A 52 4.92 0.91 0.03
N HIS A 53 6.13 0.59 -0.41
CA HIS A 53 6.87 1.34 -1.41
C HIS A 53 7.13 0.46 -2.63
N ALA A 54 6.95 1.03 -3.82
CA ALA A 54 7.44 0.45 -5.05
C ALA A 54 8.97 0.38 -5.04
N GLY A 55 9.51 -0.83 -5.18
CA GLY A 55 10.93 -1.11 -5.27
C GLY A 55 11.53 -0.81 -6.64
N ALA A 56 12.83 -1.11 -6.80
CA ALA A 56 13.53 -0.90 -8.06
C ALA A 56 13.16 -1.95 -9.13
N THR A 57 12.79 -3.15 -8.70
CA THR A 57 12.33 -4.24 -9.56
C THR A 57 10.85 -4.07 -9.85
N GLN A 58 10.55 -3.79 -11.11
CA GLN A 58 9.20 -3.55 -11.59
C GLN A 58 8.44 -4.84 -11.88
N VAL A 59 7.19 -4.92 -11.45
CA VAL A 59 6.29 -6.02 -11.82
C VAL A 59 5.88 -5.88 -13.28
N THR A 60 6.01 -6.96 -14.03
CA THR A 60 5.58 -7.04 -15.44
C THR A 60 4.49 -8.09 -15.56
N GLY A 61 3.29 -7.68 -15.95
CA GLY A 61 2.12 -8.57 -16.03
C GLY A 61 1.53 -8.92 -14.65
N GLY A 62 0.40 -8.28 -14.33
CA GLY A 62 -0.25 -8.35 -13.01
C GLY A 62 0.22 -7.23 -12.07
N ASN A 63 -0.37 -7.11 -10.88
CA ASN A 63 -0.08 -6.01 -9.96
C ASN A 63 0.43 -6.54 -8.62
N HIS A 64 1.28 -5.77 -7.93
CA HIS A 64 1.40 -5.98 -6.48
C HIS A 64 0.14 -5.43 -5.82
N THR A 65 -0.52 -6.24 -5.01
CA THR A 65 -1.81 -5.86 -4.42
C THR A 65 -1.74 -5.97 -2.91
N ILE A 66 -2.10 -4.90 -2.22
CA ILE A 66 -2.40 -4.91 -0.79
C ILE A 66 -3.90 -5.15 -0.66
N VAL A 67 -4.31 -6.08 0.20
CA VAL A 67 -5.71 -6.45 0.44
C VAL A 67 -6.04 -6.39 1.93
N THR A 68 -7.24 -5.92 2.27
CA THR A 68 -7.74 -5.95 3.65
C THR A 68 -7.98 -7.37 4.14
N ALA A 69 -7.94 -7.57 5.47
CA ALA A 69 -8.34 -8.83 6.05
C ALA A 69 -9.82 -9.13 5.71
N ALA A 70 -10.09 -10.36 5.27
CA ALA A 70 -11.44 -10.83 4.88
C ALA A 70 -12.14 -10.00 3.78
N SER A 71 -11.39 -9.26 2.96
CA SER A 71 -11.94 -8.41 1.89
C SER A 71 -12.97 -7.41 2.41
N GLY A 72 -12.69 -6.79 3.56
CA GLY A 72 -13.51 -5.69 4.08
C GLY A 72 -13.36 -4.44 3.21
N ASN A 73 -14.49 -3.84 2.85
CA ASN A 73 -14.60 -2.57 2.14
C ASN A 73 -14.40 -1.39 3.09
N VAL A 74 -13.18 -1.27 3.62
CA VAL A 74 -12.83 -0.40 4.76
C VAL A 74 -11.57 0.43 4.49
N ILE A 75 -11.22 0.69 3.23
CA ILE A 75 -10.16 1.62 2.85
C ILE A 75 -10.80 2.93 2.35
N GLU A 76 -10.39 4.03 2.97
CA GLU A 76 -10.83 5.40 2.70
C GLU A 76 -9.61 6.29 2.46
N GLY A 77 -9.68 7.29 1.57
CA GLY A 77 -8.58 8.25 1.41
C GLY A 77 -8.40 8.77 0.00
N SER A 78 -7.14 8.95 -0.41
CA SER A 78 -6.82 9.49 -1.73
C SER A 78 -5.49 8.99 -2.28
N ILE A 79 -5.38 8.98 -3.61
CA ILE A 79 -4.12 8.81 -4.33
C ILE A 79 -3.83 10.08 -5.11
N ALA A 80 -2.66 10.67 -4.88
CA ALA A 80 -2.13 11.81 -5.62
C ALA A 80 -1.10 11.34 -6.66
N SER A 81 -0.89 12.13 -7.72
CA SER A 81 0.27 11.97 -8.60
C SER A 81 1.02 13.27 -8.78
N ARG A 82 2.33 13.16 -9.06
CA ARG A 82 3.17 14.31 -9.37
C ARG A 82 3.00 14.82 -10.80
N GLU A 83 2.55 13.97 -11.71
CA GLU A 83 2.26 14.31 -13.10
C GLU A 83 0.97 15.13 -13.24
N ASP A 84 -0.03 14.88 -12.39
CA ASP A 84 -1.29 15.62 -12.42
C ASP A 84 -1.16 16.97 -11.69
N ALA A 85 -1.28 18.06 -12.43
CA ALA A 85 -1.24 19.42 -11.90
C ALA A 85 -2.36 19.72 -10.89
N ALA A 86 -3.47 18.96 -10.90
CA ALA A 86 -4.54 19.05 -9.91
C ALA A 86 -4.24 18.25 -8.62
N GLY A 87 -3.30 17.31 -8.66
CA GLY A 87 -2.73 16.64 -7.50
C GLY A 87 -3.55 15.50 -6.89
N VAL A 88 -4.71 15.10 -7.45
CA VAL A 88 -5.50 13.94 -6.95
C VAL A 88 -5.97 13.08 -8.12
N VAL A 89 -5.43 11.88 -8.21
CA VAL A 89 -5.77 10.87 -9.23
C VAL A 89 -7.00 10.06 -8.85
N ALA A 90 -7.20 9.79 -7.56
CA ALA A 90 -8.36 9.04 -7.09
C ALA A 90 -8.83 9.49 -5.70
N CYS A 91 -10.15 9.64 -5.55
CA CYS A 91 -10.81 9.63 -4.25
C CYS A 91 -11.18 8.18 -3.93
N VAL A 92 -10.71 7.66 -2.80
CA VAL A 92 -10.90 6.28 -2.39
C VAL A 92 -11.99 6.23 -1.34
N ALA A 93 -13.03 5.45 -1.61
CA ALA A 93 -14.12 5.21 -0.69
C ALA A 93 -14.51 3.73 -0.71
N ALA A 94 -14.62 3.13 0.48
CA ALA A 94 -14.99 1.74 0.72
C ALA A 94 -14.24 0.73 -0.18
N ALA A 95 -12.94 0.94 -0.40
CA ALA A 95 -12.10 -0.01 -1.12
C ALA A 95 -11.66 -1.19 -0.23
N ASP A 96 -11.26 -2.30 -0.84
CA ASP A 96 -10.70 -3.47 -0.16
C ASP A 96 -9.32 -3.87 -0.71
N THR A 97 -8.90 -3.26 -1.84
CA THR A 97 -7.55 -3.44 -2.38
C THR A 97 -6.89 -2.13 -2.78
N ILE A 98 -5.56 -2.13 -2.71
CA ILE A 98 -4.66 -1.13 -3.28
C ILE A 98 -3.70 -1.87 -4.20
N SER A 99 -3.64 -1.49 -5.47
CA SER A 99 -2.78 -2.15 -6.47
C SER A 99 -1.76 -1.18 -7.03
N PHE A 100 -0.50 -1.58 -6.97
CA PHE A 100 0.60 -0.95 -7.70
C PHE A 100 0.60 -1.52 -9.12
N ILE A 101 0.38 -0.66 -10.11
CA ILE A 101 0.06 -1.06 -11.49
C ILE A 101 1.33 -1.48 -12.22
N ALA A 102 1.32 -2.68 -12.82
CA ALA A 102 2.41 -3.15 -13.68
C ALA A 102 2.76 -2.14 -14.75
N ASP A 103 4.05 -2.08 -15.08
CA ASP A 103 4.62 -1.24 -16.12
C ASP A 103 4.40 0.29 -15.92
N THR A 104 3.71 0.71 -14.86
CA THR A 104 3.34 2.12 -14.60
C THR A 104 3.84 2.61 -13.24
N MET A 105 3.78 1.76 -12.19
CA MET A 105 4.38 2.14 -10.91
C MET A 105 5.87 2.44 -11.10
N LEU A 106 6.39 3.42 -10.39
CA LEU A 106 7.81 3.75 -10.39
C LEU A 106 8.40 3.62 -8.99
N GLN A 107 9.71 3.40 -8.94
CA GLN A 107 10.42 3.31 -7.67
C GLN A 107 10.14 4.55 -6.80
N GLY A 108 9.68 4.33 -5.58
CA GLY A 108 9.33 5.39 -4.63
C GLY A 108 7.85 5.81 -4.63
N ASP A 109 7.02 5.29 -5.54
CA ASP A 109 5.56 5.30 -5.36
C ASP A 109 5.22 4.60 -4.04
N HIS A 110 4.22 5.10 -3.32
CA HIS A 110 3.88 4.52 -2.03
C HIS A 110 2.41 4.58 -1.67
N ALA A 111 2.02 3.61 -0.86
CA ALA A 111 0.76 3.57 -0.14
C ALA A 111 1.08 3.57 1.35
N HIS A 112 0.66 4.60 2.05
CA HIS A 112 0.70 4.70 3.50
C HIS A 112 -0.71 4.48 4.04
N VAL A 113 -0.85 3.55 4.99
CA VAL A 113 -2.15 3.26 5.60
C VAL A 113 -2.07 3.33 7.12
N VAL A 114 -3.07 3.97 7.73
CA VAL A 114 -3.25 4.05 9.18
C VAL A 114 -4.65 3.54 9.54
N CYS A 115 -4.77 2.76 10.61
CA CYS A 115 -6.06 2.26 11.10
C CYS A 115 -6.45 2.92 12.42
N ASP A 116 -7.74 3.28 12.55
CA ASP A 116 -8.36 3.77 13.80
C ASP A 116 -9.15 2.67 14.55
N GLY A 117 -9.02 1.42 14.09
CA GLY A 117 -9.77 0.27 14.58
C GLY A 117 -11.07 -0.02 13.83
N THR A 118 -11.50 0.86 12.91
CA THR A 118 -12.70 0.69 12.08
C THR A 118 -12.38 0.71 10.59
N ASP A 119 -11.57 1.67 10.16
CA ASP A 119 -11.20 1.86 8.75
C ASP A 119 -9.67 2.00 8.59
N TRP A 120 -9.20 1.80 7.37
CA TRP A 120 -7.85 2.12 6.92
C TRP A 120 -7.88 3.44 6.15
N TYR A 121 -7.10 4.41 6.58
CA TYR A 121 -6.91 5.68 5.91
C TYR A 121 -5.69 5.62 5.00
N LEU A 122 -5.90 5.69 3.69
CA LEU A 122 -4.89 5.67 2.65
C LEU A 122 -4.41 7.07 2.28
N ASP A 123 -3.10 7.26 2.36
CA ASP A 123 -2.33 8.31 1.70
C ASP A 123 -1.46 7.67 0.62
N GLY A 124 -1.91 7.77 -0.63
CA GLY A 124 -1.21 7.23 -1.80
C GLY A 124 -0.53 8.33 -2.62
N LEU A 125 0.68 8.07 -3.07
CA LEU A 125 1.39 8.96 -3.99
C LEU A 125 2.07 8.16 -5.10
N THR A 126 1.87 8.60 -6.34
CA THR A 126 2.55 8.06 -7.51
C THR A 126 3.35 9.14 -8.25
N PHE A 127 4.39 8.71 -8.95
CA PHE A 127 5.16 9.59 -9.82
C PHE A 127 4.39 9.87 -11.11
N VAL A 128 3.94 8.80 -11.78
CA VAL A 128 3.14 8.83 -13.00
C VAL A 128 1.67 8.67 -12.64
N GLN A 129 0.76 9.30 -13.39
CA GLN A 129 -0.67 9.07 -13.23
C GLN A 129 -1.00 7.57 -13.39
N ASP A 130 -1.97 7.08 -12.61
CA ASP A 130 -2.42 5.69 -12.63
C ASP A 130 -1.37 4.63 -12.25
N GLY A 131 -0.23 5.02 -11.67
CA GLY A 131 0.74 4.07 -11.08
C GLY A 131 0.19 3.23 -9.92
N MET A 132 -0.95 3.66 -9.37
CA MET A 132 -1.68 2.99 -8.30
C MET A 132 -3.18 3.12 -8.50
N THR A 133 -3.94 2.09 -8.16
CA THR A 133 -5.40 2.13 -8.16
C THR A 133 -5.97 1.42 -6.92
N THR A 134 -7.24 1.64 -6.63
CA THR A 134 -7.99 0.91 -5.61
C THR A 134 -9.23 0.29 -6.22
N THR A 135 -9.64 -0.87 -5.71
CA THR A 135 -10.91 -1.48 -6.08
C THR A 135 -11.73 -1.80 -4.86
N GLN A 136 -13.02 -2.05 -5.10
CA GLN A 136 -13.89 -2.82 -4.25
C GLN A 136 -14.11 -4.15 -4.97
N ALA A 137 -13.58 -5.27 -4.47
CA ALA A 137 -13.71 -6.55 -5.15
C ALA A 137 -15.15 -7.08 -5.07
N SER A 138 -15.91 -6.73 -4.02
CA SER A 138 -17.38 -6.84 -3.89
C SER A 138 -17.84 -6.48 -2.49
#